data_AF-A0A8J7F7V7-F1
#
_entry.id   AF-A0A8J7F7V7-F1
#
_cell.length_a   1.000
_cell.length_b   1.000
_cell.length_c   1.000
_cell.angle_alpha   90.00
_cell.angle_beta   90.00
_cell.angle_gamma   90.00
#
_symmetry.space_group_name_H-M   'P 1'
#
loop_
_entity.id
_entity.type
_entity.pdbx_description
1 polymer ?
#
loop_
_entity_poly.entity_id
_entity_poly.type
_entity_poly.pdbx_seq_one_letter_code
_entity_poly.pdbx_strand_id
1 'polypeptide(L)'
;MSELQNFRLMARYNQWMNDTLTEAALSLPESALMQDQGAFFGSIMGTLNHLLVGDIIWLKRFSTHPTGFHSLHPLETMQKPDALDARLYDDLETFSVERQGLDIIISEWCDEMSEADLDHNLSYSNMAGVQSCKRFGFLVQHLFNHQTHHRGQLTTLLSQQDVDVGITDLLTLIPDAH
;
A
#
# COMPACT_ATOMS: atom_id res chain seq x y z
N MET A 1 -19.75 12.03 3.35
CA MET A 1 -18.89 10.89 3.70
C MET A 1 -17.96 11.35 4.81
N SER A 2 -17.84 10.59 5.90
CA SER A 2 -16.85 10.90 6.94
C SER A 2 -15.43 10.47 6.52
N GLU A 3 -14.39 10.92 7.24
CA GLU A 3 -13.01 10.50 6.96
C GLU A 3 -12.86 8.98 7.07
N LEU A 4 -13.49 8.37 8.09
CA LEU A 4 -13.46 6.91 8.28
C LEU A 4 -14.15 6.15 7.15
N GLN A 5 -15.32 6.62 6.69
CA GLN A 5 -16.00 6.00 5.54
C GLN A 5 -15.15 6.07 4.26
N ASN A 6 -14.44 7.18 4.07
CA ASN A 6 -13.50 7.34 2.97
C ASN A 6 -12.33 6.35 3.09
N PHE A 7 -11.72 6.19 4.26
CA PHE A 7 -10.60 5.26 4.43
C PHE A 7 -11.00 3.79 4.25
N ARG A 8 -12.20 3.39 4.66
CA ARG A 8 -12.72 2.04 4.37
C ARG A 8 -12.97 1.82 2.88
N LEU A 9 -13.45 2.84 2.16
CA LEU A 9 -13.56 2.79 0.70
C LEU A 9 -12.17 2.69 0.06
N MET A 10 -11.21 3.51 0.52
CA MET A 10 -9.84 3.49 0.01
C MET A 10 -9.14 2.16 0.29
N ALA A 11 -9.37 1.50 1.43
CA ALA A 11 -8.83 0.17 1.72
C ALA A 11 -9.33 -0.88 0.74
N ARG A 12 -10.65 -0.90 0.44
CA ARG A 12 -11.22 -1.80 -0.57
C ARG A 12 -10.65 -1.53 -1.97
N TYR A 13 -10.56 -0.26 -2.35
CA TYR A 13 -9.93 0.14 -3.61
C TYR A 13 -8.46 -0.25 -3.67
N ASN A 14 -7.74 -0.11 -2.56
CA ASN A 14 -6.34 -0.47 -2.44
C ASN A 14 -6.12 -1.95 -2.74
N GLN A 15 -6.87 -2.82 -2.05
CA GLN A 15 -6.82 -4.26 -2.24
C GLN A 15 -7.18 -4.64 -3.68
N TRP A 16 -8.32 -4.14 -4.20
CA TRP A 16 -8.74 -4.43 -5.57
C TRP A 16 -7.68 -4.06 -6.60
N MET A 17 -7.07 -2.88 -6.48
CA MET A 17 -6.02 -2.46 -7.39
C MET A 17 -4.73 -3.25 -7.22
N ASN A 18 -4.37 -3.65 -6.00
CA ASN A 18 -3.19 -4.49 -5.79
C ASN A 18 -3.37 -5.87 -6.41
N ASP A 19 -4.54 -6.49 -6.22
CA ASP A 19 -4.90 -7.78 -6.83
C ASP A 19 -4.87 -7.66 -8.37
N THR A 20 -5.53 -6.64 -8.92
CA THR A 20 -5.60 -6.39 -10.37
C THR A 20 -4.21 -6.23 -10.99
N LEU A 21 -3.33 -5.44 -10.38
CA LEU A 21 -1.99 -5.21 -10.92
C LEU A 21 -1.06 -6.41 -10.73
N THR A 22 -1.22 -7.16 -9.64
CA THR A 22 -0.46 -8.39 -9.41
C THR A 22 -0.87 -9.46 -10.42
N GLU A 23 -2.17 -9.63 -10.69
CA GLU A 23 -2.68 -10.53 -11.72
C GLU A 23 -2.21 -10.14 -13.12
N ALA A 24 -2.28 -8.85 -13.48
CA ALA A 24 -1.74 -8.35 -14.74
C ALA A 24 -0.24 -8.66 -14.88
N ALA A 25 0.54 -8.46 -13.82
CA ALA A 25 1.97 -8.75 -13.81
C ALA A 25 2.28 -10.26 -13.95
N LEU A 26 1.43 -11.17 -13.45
CA LEU A 26 1.60 -12.62 -13.61
C LEU A 26 1.54 -13.09 -15.07
N SER A 27 1.02 -12.27 -15.99
CA SER A 27 1.02 -12.57 -17.42
C SER A 27 2.39 -12.42 -18.10
N LEU A 28 3.34 -11.75 -17.44
CA LEU A 28 4.66 -11.46 -17.98
C LEU A 28 5.71 -12.50 -17.54
N PRO A 29 6.73 -12.77 -18.38
CA PRO A 29 7.87 -13.57 -17.94
C PRO A 29 8.67 -12.82 -16.85
N GLU A 30 9.28 -13.58 -15.94
CA GLU A 30 10.08 -13.05 -14.83
C GLU A 30 11.16 -12.04 -15.29
N SER A 31 11.77 -12.29 -16.44
CA SER A 31 12.77 -11.39 -17.03
C SER A 31 12.20 -10.00 -17.34
N ALA A 32 10.94 -9.89 -17.77
CA ALA A 32 10.28 -8.62 -18.03
C ALA A 32 9.90 -7.91 -16.72
N LEU A 33 9.50 -8.67 -15.69
CA LEU A 33 9.21 -8.12 -14.35
C LEU A 33 10.45 -7.47 -13.72
N MET A 34 11.62 -8.06 -13.97
CA MET A 34 12.91 -7.61 -13.45
C MET A 34 13.61 -6.55 -14.31
N GLN A 35 13.18 -6.38 -15.57
CA GLN A 35 13.81 -5.46 -16.49
C GLN A 35 13.72 -4.02 -16.00
N ASP A 36 14.85 -3.33 -15.97
CA ASP A 36 14.89 -1.88 -15.74
C ASP A 36 14.24 -1.15 -16.93
N GLN A 37 13.20 -0.38 -16.64
CA GLN A 37 12.42 0.43 -17.59
C GLN A 37 12.52 1.92 -17.26
N GLY A 38 13.50 2.33 -16.44
CA GLY A 38 13.70 3.72 -16.05
C GLY A 38 12.65 4.26 -15.07
N ALA A 39 11.92 3.37 -14.39
CA ALA A 39 11.03 3.75 -13.31
C ALA A 39 11.83 4.24 -12.09
N PHE A 40 11.16 4.90 -11.15
CA PHE A 40 11.81 5.37 -9.92
C PHE A 40 12.47 4.22 -9.12
N PHE A 41 11.88 3.02 -9.18
CA PHE A 41 12.44 1.79 -8.60
C PHE A 41 12.96 0.81 -9.67
N GLY A 42 13.33 1.32 -10.85
CA GLY A 42 13.88 0.58 -11.97
C GLY A 42 12.85 -0.25 -12.74
N SER A 43 12.27 -1.26 -12.09
CA SER A 43 11.44 -2.28 -12.74
C SER A 43 10.02 -2.39 -12.16
N ILE A 44 9.19 -3.26 -12.77
CA ILE A 44 7.88 -3.65 -12.24
C ILE A 44 8.05 -4.24 -10.84
N MET A 45 8.95 -5.23 -10.70
CA MET A 45 9.19 -5.89 -9.41
C MET A 45 9.77 -4.93 -8.36
N GLY A 46 10.62 -3.99 -8.77
CA GLY A 46 11.12 -2.94 -7.87
C GLY A 46 10.01 -2.02 -7.37
N THR A 47 9.07 -1.64 -8.24
CA THR A 47 7.92 -0.80 -7.87
C THR A 47 6.95 -1.54 -6.95
N LEU A 48 6.69 -2.82 -7.20
CA LEU A 48 5.87 -3.69 -6.34
C LEU A 48 6.49 -3.84 -4.94
N ASN A 49 7.79 -4.15 -4.87
CA ASN A 49 8.51 -4.21 -3.60
C ASN A 49 8.46 -2.87 -2.85
N HIS A 50 8.61 -1.75 -3.55
CA HIS A 50 8.51 -0.44 -2.91
C HIS A 50 7.14 -0.18 -2.27
N LEU A 51 6.05 -0.53 -2.96
CA LEU A 51 4.70 -0.42 -2.39
C LEU A 51 4.59 -1.20 -1.07
N LEU A 52 5.10 -2.43 -1.04
CA LEU A 52 5.08 -3.27 0.15
C LEU A 52 5.98 -2.72 1.27
N VAL A 53 7.20 -2.28 0.93
CA VAL A 53 8.13 -1.61 1.85
C VAL A 53 7.49 -0.36 2.48
N GLY A 54 6.87 0.48 1.66
CA GLY A 54 6.18 1.70 2.10
C GLY A 54 5.06 1.39 3.08
N ASP A 55 4.22 0.39 2.77
CA ASP A 55 3.13 -0.04 3.62
C ASP A 55 3.64 -0.58 4.96
N ILE A 56 4.65 -1.47 4.96
CA ILE A 56 5.22 -2.02 6.20
C ILE A 56 5.79 -0.90 7.08
N ILE A 57 6.53 0.04 6.50
CA ILE A 57 7.12 1.17 7.24
C ILE A 57 6.03 2.02 7.88
N TRP A 58 4.96 2.34 7.16
CA TRP A 58 3.87 3.16 7.69
C TRP A 58 3.01 2.42 8.69
N LEU A 59 2.62 1.17 8.42
CA LEU A 59 1.81 0.37 9.34
C LEU A 59 2.54 0.10 10.65
N LYS A 60 3.87 -0.13 10.63
CA LYS A 60 4.68 -0.19 11.87
C LYS A 60 4.74 1.13 12.64
N ARG A 61 4.55 2.28 11.98
CA ARG A 61 4.37 3.57 12.69
C ARG A 61 2.96 3.66 13.26
N PHE A 62 1.96 3.21 12.52
CA PHE A 62 0.56 3.26 12.95
C PHE A 62 0.28 2.30 14.10
N SER A 63 1.02 1.19 14.21
CA SER A 63 0.93 0.27 15.34
C SER A 63 1.40 0.89 16.67
N THR A 64 2.06 2.05 16.66
CA THR A 64 2.42 2.77 17.89
C THR A 64 1.31 3.72 18.38
N HIS A 65 0.20 3.80 17.66
CA HIS A 65 -0.97 4.58 18.07
C HIS A 65 -1.50 4.08 19.43
N PRO A 66 -1.85 4.96 20.39
CA PRO A 66 -2.21 4.57 21.75
C PRO A 66 -3.46 3.68 21.85
N THR A 67 -4.32 3.68 20.84
CA THR A 67 -5.47 2.78 20.73
C THR A 67 -5.06 1.31 20.70
N GLY A 68 -3.86 1.00 20.17
CA GLY A 68 -3.34 -0.38 20.13
C GLY A 68 -4.20 -1.30 19.27
N PHE A 69 -4.30 -0.98 17.97
CA PHE A 69 -5.13 -1.73 17.02
C PHE A 69 -4.69 -3.20 16.93
N HIS A 70 -5.62 -4.11 17.21
CA HIS A 70 -5.36 -5.55 17.22
C HIS A 70 -4.94 -6.07 15.85
N SER A 71 -5.60 -5.57 14.79
CA SER A 71 -5.29 -5.88 13.39
C SER A 71 -3.84 -5.59 13.01
N LEU A 72 -3.18 -4.64 13.69
CA LEU A 72 -1.78 -4.28 13.42
C LEU A 72 -0.76 -5.09 14.23
N HIS A 73 -1.17 -5.94 15.18
CA HIS A 73 -0.24 -6.76 15.97
C HIS A 73 0.72 -7.65 15.13
N PRO A 74 0.32 -8.25 13.98
CA PRO A 74 1.25 -9.00 13.14
C PRO A 74 2.46 -8.19 12.67
N LEU A 75 2.34 -6.86 12.57
CA LEU A 75 3.44 -5.99 12.16
C LEU A 75 4.53 -5.87 13.22
N GLU A 76 4.26 -6.19 14.49
CA GLU A 76 5.25 -6.08 15.56
C GLU A 76 6.44 -7.01 15.33
N THR A 77 6.17 -8.24 14.89
CA THR A 77 7.18 -9.28 14.64
C THR A 77 7.77 -9.20 13.24
N MET A 78 7.13 -8.49 12.31
CA MET A 78 7.63 -8.31 10.95
C MET A 78 8.91 -7.46 10.95
N GLN A 79 9.94 -7.88 10.19
CA GLN A 79 11.15 -7.08 10.06
C GLN A 79 10.84 -5.73 9.38
N LYS A 80 11.32 -4.63 9.97
CA LYS A 80 11.24 -3.33 9.32
C LYS A 80 12.24 -3.29 8.16
N PRO A 81 11.83 -2.87 6.95
CA PRO A 81 12.76 -2.65 5.86
C PRO A 81 13.80 -1.59 6.21
N ASP A 82 15.06 -1.84 5.84
CA ASP A 82 16.18 -0.94 6.13
C ASP A 82 16.32 0.22 5.13
N ALA A 83 15.75 0.06 3.93
CA ALA A 83 15.78 1.05 2.85
C ALA A 83 14.46 1.09 2.07
N LEU A 84 14.20 2.21 1.38
CA LEU A 84 12.96 2.40 0.61
C LEU A 84 12.93 1.60 -0.71
N ASP A 85 14.10 1.22 -1.20
CA ASP A 85 14.34 0.41 -2.40
C ASP A 85 14.73 -1.04 -2.05
N ALA A 86 14.47 -1.47 -0.80
CA ALA A 86 14.72 -2.84 -0.38
C ALA A 86 13.92 -3.83 -1.26
N ARG A 87 14.60 -4.89 -1.71
CA ARG A 87 13.99 -6.03 -2.40
C ARG A 87 13.64 -7.08 -1.36
N LEU A 88 12.37 -7.11 -0.95
CA LEU A 88 11.86 -8.07 0.02
C LEU A 88 11.60 -9.43 -0.64
N TYR A 89 11.15 -9.41 -1.90
CA TYR A 89 10.83 -10.59 -2.68
C TYR A 89 11.40 -10.45 -4.09
N ASP A 90 11.99 -11.53 -4.60
CA ASP A 90 12.54 -11.61 -5.95
C ASP A 90 11.60 -12.35 -6.92
N ASP A 91 10.46 -12.87 -6.44
CA ASP A 91 9.46 -13.53 -7.27
C ASP A 91 8.06 -13.00 -6.98
N LEU A 92 7.23 -12.97 -8.02
CA LEU A 92 5.89 -12.40 -7.95
C LEU A 92 4.91 -13.26 -7.16
N GLU A 93 5.12 -14.58 -7.13
CA GLU A 93 4.25 -15.52 -6.41
C GLU A 93 4.33 -15.28 -4.89
N THR A 94 5.53 -15.27 -4.33
CA THR A 94 5.76 -15.01 -2.90
C THR A 94 5.37 -13.59 -2.54
N PHE A 95 5.70 -12.60 -3.40
CA PHE A 95 5.22 -11.23 -3.23
C PHE A 95 3.69 -11.16 -3.14
N SER A 96 2.97 -11.87 -4.02
CA SER A 96 1.51 -11.84 -4.07
C SER A 96 0.87 -12.32 -2.76
N VAL A 97 1.42 -13.38 -2.16
CA VAL A 97 0.93 -13.92 -0.88
C VAL A 97 1.06 -12.86 0.23
N GLU A 98 2.19 -12.18 0.28
CA GLU A 98 2.51 -11.21 1.33
C GLU A 98 1.74 -9.90 1.13
N ARG A 99 1.58 -9.45 -0.12
CA ARG A 99 0.71 -8.33 -0.50
C ARG A 99 -0.73 -8.57 -0.06
N GLN A 100 -1.29 -9.75 -0.34
CA GLN A 100 -2.65 -10.12 0.05
C GLN A 100 -2.82 -10.14 1.57
N GLY A 101 -1.85 -10.72 2.29
CA GLY A 101 -1.85 -10.70 3.76
C GLY A 101 -1.86 -9.27 4.32
N LEU A 102 -1.06 -8.37 3.74
CA LEU A 102 -1.02 -6.97 4.17
C LEU A 102 -2.29 -6.20 3.81
N ASP A 103 -2.92 -6.48 2.67
CA ASP A 103 -4.21 -5.87 2.29
C ASP A 103 -5.35 -6.28 3.22
N ILE A 104 -5.37 -7.53 3.69
CA ILE A 104 -6.30 -7.98 4.73
C ILE A 104 -6.09 -7.18 6.02
N ILE A 105 -4.83 -7.06 6.48
CA ILE A 105 -4.50 -6.27 7.67
C ILE A 105 -4.94 -4.81 7.53
N ILE A 106 -4.68 -4.18 6.37
CA ILE A 106 -5.07 -2.78 6.11
C ILE A 106 -6.59 -2.63 6.17
N SER A 107 -7.34 -3.59 5.60
CA SER A 107 -8.80 -3.56 5.59
C SER A 107 -9.38 -3.71 6.99
N GLU A 108 -8.92 -4.72 7.74
CA GLU A 108 -9.34 -4.95 9.13
C GLU A 108 -9.00 -3.76 10.03
N TRP A 109 -7.81 -3.17 9.86
CA TRP A 109 -7.41 -1.96 10.58
C TRP A 109 -8.30 -0.76 10.27
N CYS A 110 -8.69 -0.56 9.00
CA CYS A 110 -9.64 0.49 8.65
C CYS A 110 -11.05 0.27 9.21
N ASP A 111 -11.45 -0.98 9.41
CA ASP A 111 -12.71 -1.30 10.07
C ASP A 111 -12.63 -1.11 11.60
N GLU A 112 -11.48 -1.36 12.22
CA GLU A 112 -11.21 -1.18 13.65
C GLU A 112 -11.15 0.30 14.09
N MET A 113 -10.70 1.20 13.21
CA MET A 113 -10.59 2.63 13.50
C MET A 113 -11.94 3.30 13.84
N SER A 114 -11.88 4.28 14.74
CA SER A 114 -12.94 5.24 15.04
C SER A 114 -12.57 6.65 14.55
N GLU A 115 -13.56 7.55 14.43
CA GLU A 115 -13.30 8.95 14.07
C GLU A 115 -12.37 9.66 15.07
N ALA A 116 -12.45 9.31 16.37
CA ALA A 116 -11.62 9.89 17.40
C ALA A 116 -10.13 9.52 17.25
N ASP A 117 -9.84 8.34 16.70
CA ASP A 117 -8.46 7.93 16.42
C ASP A 117 -7.82 8.83 15.35
N LEU A 118 -8.60 9.23 14.34
CA LEU A 118 -8.12 10.04 13.22
C LEU A 118 -7.67 11.43 13.66
N ASP A 119 -8.23 11.97 14.74
CA ASP A 119 -7.88 13.28 15.29
C ASP A 119 -6.64 13.24 16.21
N HIS A 120 -6.13 12.06 16.55
CA HIS A 120 -4.92 11.94 17.36
C HIS A 120 -3.67 12.44 16.62
N ASN A 121 -2.70 13.00 17.35
CA ASN A 121 -1.41 13.38 16.78
C ASN A 121 -0.39 12.26 16.99
N LEU A 122 -0.02 11.58 15.90
CA LEU A 122 0.97 10.51 15.95
C LEU A 122 2.38 11.09 15.83
N SER A 123 3.24 10.75 16.80
CA SER A 123 4.67 11.04 16.74
C SER A 123 5.42 9.85 16.12
N TYR A 124 6.25 10.13 15.13
CA TYR A 124 7.02 9.11 14.42
C TYR A 124 8.36 9.67 13.92
N SER A 125 9.29 8.77 13.61
CA SER A 125 10.55 9.12 12.95
C SER A 125 10.53 8.68 11.49
N ASN A 126 11.05 9.54 10.61
CA ASN A 126 11.33 9.13 9.24
C ASN A 126 12.53 8.15 9.19
N MET A 127 12.88 7.66 7.99
CA MET A 127 14.00 6.71 7.84
C MET A 127 15.36 7.31 8.21
N ALA A 128 15.50 8.64 8.20
CA ALA A 128 16.70 9.35 8.65
C ALA A 128 16.67 9.68 10.16
N GLY A 129 15.70 9.16 10.92
CA GLY A 129 15.58 9.41 12.37
C GLY A 129 15.01 10.79 12.73
N VAL A 130 14.61 11.60 11.76
CA VAL A 130 14.02 12.93 12.02
C VAL A 130 12.62 12.75 12.59
N GLN A 131 12.40 13.32 13.77
CA GLN A 131 11.11 13.28 14.46
C GLN A 131 10.08 14.18 13.77
N SER A 132 8.85 13.69 13.70
CA SER A 132 7.69 14.41 13.20
C SER A 132 6.47 14.07 14.04
N CYS A 133 5.54 15.01 14.14
CA CYS A 133 4.25 14.81 14.80
C CYS A 133 3.16 15.36 13.87
N LYS A 134 2.18 14.52 13.50
CA LYS A 134 1.11 14.91 12.56
C LYS A 134 -0.21 14.26 12.99
N ARG A 135 -1.33 14.91 12.64
CA ARG A 135 -2.67 14.33 12.83
C ARG A 135 -2.77 13.02 12.05
N PHE A 136 -3.26 11.98 12.71
CA PHE A 136 -3.24 10.60 12.24
C PHE A 136 -4.01 10.44 10.94
N GLY A 137 -5.20 11.03 10.81
CA GLY A 137 -6.00 10.99 9.58
C GLY A 137 -5.25 11.49 8.33
N PHE A 138 -4.36 12.50 8.46
CA PHE A 138 -3.53 12.94 7.32
C PHE A 138 -2.45 11.92 6.95
N LEU A 139 -1.95 11.15 7.92
CA LEU A 139 -0.99 10.09 7.66
C LEU A 139 -1.68 8.88 7.00
N VAL A 140 -2.89 8.53 7.42
CA VAL A 140 -3.71 7.50 6.77
C VAL A 140 -4.02 7.90 5.32
N GLN A 141 -4.43 9.15 5.09
CA GLN A 141 -4.64 9.68 3.73
C GLN A 141 -3.36 9.62 2.89
N HIS A 142 -2.20 9.91 3.50
CA HIS A 142 -0.91 9.82 2.83
C HIS A 142 -0.58 8.38 2.41
N LEU A 143 -0.83 7.37 3.25
CA LEU A 143 -0.64 5.96 2.91
C LEU A 143 -1.35 5.61 1.59
N PHE A 144 -2.66 5.88 1.51
CA PHE A 144 -3.44 5.55 0.32
C PHE A 144 -3.05 6.38 -0.90
N ASN A 145 -2.73 7.67 -0.73
CA ASN A 145 -2.30 8.52 -1.84
C ASN A 145 -0.92 8.09 -2.38
N HIS A 146 0.00 7.70 -1.49
CA HIS A 146 1.31 7.15 -1.85
C HIS A 146 1.15 5.88 -2.71
N GLN A 147 0.26 4.97 -2.29
CA GLN A 147 -0.02 3.78 -3.08
C GLN A 147 -0.62 4.10 -4.46
N THR A 148 -1.60 5.01 -4.54
CA THR A 148 -2.15 5.46 -5.83
C THR A 148 -1.08 6.04 -6.75
N HIS A 149 -0.16 6.85 -6.22
CA HIS A 149 0.94 7.42 -6.99
C HIS A 149 1.84 6.34 -7.63
N HIS A 150 2.29 5.37 -6.84
CA HIS A 150 3.18 4.32 -7.35
C HIS A 150 2.46 3.27 -8.19
N ARG A 151 1.18 2.99 -7.94
CA ARG A 151 0.36 2.19 -8.88
C ARG A 151 0.17 2.89 -10.23
N GLY A 152 0.12 4.22 -10.28
CA GLY A 152 0.14 4.98 -11.53
C GLY A 152 1.43 4.76 -12.35
N GLN A 153 2.58 4.60 -11.67
CA GLN A 153 3.84 4.23 -12.33
C GLN A 153 3.76 2.78 -12.84
N LEU A 154 3.29 1.87 -11.99
CA LEU A 154 3.19 0.45 -12.33
C LEU A 154 2.26 0.18 -13.52
N THR A 155 1.09 0.82 -13.58
CA THR A 155 0.17 0.74 -14.73
C THR A 155 0.85 1.19 -16.01
N THR A 156 1.64 2.27 -15.98
CA THR A 156 2.43 2.72 -17.13
C THR A 156 3.43 1.65 -17.59
N LEU A 157 4.15 1.02 -16.65
CA LEU A 157 5.11 -0.04 -16.96
C LEU A 157 4.43 -1.28 -17.56
N LEU A 158 3.28 -1.68 -17.03
CA LEU A 158 2.52 -2.81 -17.57
C LEU A 158 1.99 -2.50 -18.98
N SER A 159 1.47 -1.29 -19.21
CA SER A 159 1.03 -0.87 -20.55
C SER A 159 2.17 -0.80 -21.57
N GLN A 160 3.40 -0.47 -21.17
CA GLN A 160 4.58 -0.50 -22.05
C GLN A 160 4.96 -1.92 -22.49
N GLN A 161 4.49 -2.94 -21.75
CA GLN A 161 4.63 -4.36 -22.09
C GLN A 161 3.37 -4.91 -22.77
N ASP A 162 2.50 -4.03 -23.29
CA ASP A 162 1.23 -4.38 -23.93
C ASP A 162 0.26 -5.17 -23.02
N VAL A 163 0.38 -5.02 -21.70
CA VAL A 163 -0.53 -5.62 -20.71
C VAL A 163 -1.69 -4.68 -20.43
N ASP A 164 -2.91 -5.16 -20.64
CA ASP A 164 -4.14 -4.47 -20.25
C ASP A 164 -4.42 -4.69 -18.76
N VAL A 165 -4.44 -3.60 -18.00
CA VAL A 165 -4.73 -3.59 -16.55
C VAL A 165 -6.22 -3.38 -16.25
N GLY A 166 -7.05 -3.18 -17.28
CA GLY A 166 -8.47 -2.92 -17.13
C GLY A 166 -8.80 -1.56 -16.52
N ILE A 167 -9.98 -1.47 -15.92
CA ILE A 167 -10.47 -0.23 -15.29
C ILE A 167 -9.72 -0.01 -13.98
N THR A 168 -9.29 1.23 -13.73
CA THR A 168 -8.57 1.60 -12.50
C THR A 168 -9.26 2.69 -11.70
N ASP A 169 -10.39 3.22 -12.19
CA ASP A 169 -11.10 4.31 -11.53
C ASP A 169 -11.80 3.85 -10.24
N LEU A 170 -11.59 4.56 -9.13
CA LEU A 170 -12.29 4.36 -7.86
C LEU A 170 -13.83 4.35 -8.01
N LEU A 171 -14.33 5.06 -9.03
CA LEU A 171 -15.76 5.16 -9.34
C LEU A 171 -16.46 3.80 -9.40
N THR A 172 -15.77 2.74 -9.84
CA THR A 172 -16.32 1.38 -9.94
C THR A 172 -16.79 0.81 -8.60
N LEU A 173 -16.24 1.29 -7.49
CA LEU A 173 -16.55 0.84 -6.13
C LEU A 173 -17.48 1.79 -5.37
N ILE A 174 -17.83 2.93 -5.95
CA ILE A 174 -18.74 3.90 -5.33
C ILE A 174 -20.17 3.46 -5.67
N PRO A 175 -21.02 3.13 -4.66
CA PRO A 175 -22.39 2.74 -4.91
C PRO A 175 -23.24 3.91 -5.41
N ASP A 176 -24.26 3.60 -6.22
CA ASP A 176 -25.27 4.59 -6.62
C ASP A 176 -25.98 5.18 -5.40
N ALA A 177 -26.27 6.48 -5.45
CA ALA A 177 -27.09 7.15 -4.46
C ALA A 177 -28.57 6.93 -4.81
N HIS A 178 -29.25 6.05 -4.07
CA HIS A 178 -30.70 5.85 -4.12
C HIS A 178 -31.40 6.53 -2.94
#